data_AF-A0A7R9XGH7-F1
#
_entry.id   AF-A0A7R9XGH7-F1
#
_cell.length_a   1.000
_cell.length_b   1.000
_cell.length_c   1.000
_cell.angle_alpha   90.00
_cell.angle_beta   90.00
_cell.angle_gamma   90.00
#
_symmetry.space_group_name_H-M   'P 1'
#
loop_
_entity.id
_entity.type
_entity.pdbx_description
1 polymer ?
#
loop_
_entity_poly.entity_id
_entity_poly.type
_entity_poly.pdbx_seq_one_letter_code
_entity_poly.pdbx_strand_id
1 'polypeptide(L)' 'MRHKVDGKGFYHVGIVSWGWGCATPGAPGVFTETAYYTEWILKTMKSMAE' A
#
# COMPACT_ATOMS: atom_id res chain seq x y z
N MET A 1 -0.73 -5.03 0.57
CA MET A 1 -0.77 -5.40 2.01
C MET A 1 -2.07 -4.91 2.62
N ARG A 2 -2.74 -5.68 3.47
CA ARG A 2 -3.99 -5.27 4.14
C ARG A 2 -3.81 -5.24 5.66
N HIS A 3 -4.23 -4.15 6.30
CA HIS A 3 -4.31 -4.06 7.76
C HIS A 3 -5.79 -4.09 8.20
N LYS A 4 -6.12 -4.95 9.18
CA LYS A 4 -7.45 -4.98 9.80
C LYS A 4 -7.48 -3.93 10.91
N VAL A 5 -8.52 -3.11 10.93
CA VAL A 5 -8.78 -2.20 12.07
C VAL A 5 -9.92 -2.80 12.89
N ASP A 6 -9.80 -2.79 14.21
CA ASP A 6 -10.67 -3.52 15.14
C ASP A 6 -12.17 -3.35 14.82
N GLY A 7 -12.79 -4.42 14.32
CA GLY A 7 -14.22 -4.46 13.95
C GLY A 7 -14.59 -3.74 12.64
N LYS A 8 -13.63 -3.18 11.92
CA LYS A 8 -13.81 -2.48 10.63
C LYS A 8 -13.13 -3.21 9.48
N GLY A 9 -13.41 -2.75 8.26
CA GLY A 9 -12.85 -3.29 7.02
C GLY A 9 -11.32 -3.22 6.93
N PHE A 10 -10.77 -3.63 5.79
CA PHE A 10 -9.33 -3.63 5.56
C PHE A 10 -8.84 -2.32 4.95
N TYR A 11 -7.72 -1.82 5.43
CA TYR A 11 -6.98 -0.72 4.80
C TYR A 11 -5.92 -1.27 3.86
N HIS A 12 -5.79 -0.66 2.67
CA HIS A 12 -4.69 -0.93 1.75
C HIS A 12 -3.47 -0.12 2.17
N VAL A 13 -2.51 -0.78 2.83
CA VAL A 13 -1.36 -0.12 3.47
C VAL A 13 -0.08 -0.18 2.65
N GLY A 14 -0.08 -0.89 1.52
CA GLY A 14 1.08 -0.88 0.64
C GLY A 14 0.96 -1.76 -0.60
N ILE A 15 1.77 -1.40 -1.60
CA ILE A 15 1.93 -2.10 -2.87
C ILE A 15 3.24 -2.88 -2.83
N VAL A 16 3.26 -4.09 -3.37
CA VAL A 16 4.48 -4.91 -3.47
C VAL A 16 5.51 -4.14 -4.29
N SER A 17 6.70 -3.94 -3.74
CA SER A 17 7.83 -3.41 -4.49
C SER A 17 8.77 -4.55 -4.85
N TRP A 18 9.57 -5.02 -3.90
CA TRP A 18 10.50 -6.13 -4.11
C TRP A 18 10.78 -6.87 -2.81
N GLY A 19 11.50 -7.98 -2.91
CA GLY A 19 11.99 -8.76 -1.78
C GLY A 19 13.02 -9.77 -2.25
N TRP A 20 13.77 -10.33 -1.31
CA TRP A 20 14.70 -11.42 -1.63
C TRP A 20 13.94 -12.74 -1.72
N GLY A 21 13.98 -13.37 -2.90
CA GLY A 21 13.24 -14.60 -3.18
C GLY A 21 11.74 -14.47 -2.91
N CYS A 22 11.07 -15.61 -2.72
CA CYS A 22 9.69 -15.65 -2.23
C CYS A 22 9.70 -15.71 -0.70
N ALA A 23 9.84 -14.56 -0.06
CA ALA A 23 9.86 -14.42 1.40
C ALA A 23 11.00 -15.20 2.09
N THR A 24 12.25 -14.93 1.69
CA THR A 24 13.43 -15.50 2.35
C THR A 24 13.44 -15.15 3.86
N PRO A 25 13.58 -16.15 4.77
CA PRO A 25 13.64 -15.90 6.20
C PRO A 25 14.75 -14.90 6.59
N GLY A 26 14.41 -13.95 7.46
CA GLY A 26 15.35 -12.91 7.91
C GLY A 26 15.56 -11.76 6.92
N ALA A 27 15.05 -11.84 5.68
CA ALA A 27 15.04 -10.74 4.73
C ALA A 27 13.65 -10.06 4.72
N PRO A 28 13.55 -8.74 4.93
CA PRO A 28 12.27 -8.05 4.86
C PRO A 28 11.76 -7.98 3.42
N GLY A 29 10.44 -8.07 3.26
CA GLY A 29 9.79 -7.60 2.04
C GLY A 29 9.70 -6.08 2.04
N VAL A 30 9.92 -5.46 0.89
CA VAL A 30 9.85 -4.00 0.71
C VAL A 30 8.56 -3.64 -0.01
N PHE A 31 7.81 -2.71 0.56
CA PHE A 31 6.51 -2.27 0.08
C PHE A 31 6.49 -0.74 -0.03
N THR A 32 5.76 -0.23 -1.02
CA THR A 32 5.48 1.20 -1.10
C THR A 32 4.44 1.57 -0.04
N GLU A 33 4.71 2.59 0.76
CA GLU A 33 3.75 3.15 1.73
C GLU A 33 2.66 3.93 0.98
N THR A 34 1.44 3.39 0.95
CA THR A 34 0.33 4.01 0.21
C THR A 34 -0.19 5.28 0.88
N ALA A 35 -0.09 5.39 2.20
CA ALA A 35 -0.57 6.55 2.95
C ALA A 35 0.16 7.85 2.53
N TYR A 36 1.47 7.75 2.29
CA TYR A 36 2.31 8.87 1.84
C TYR A 36 1.79 9.54 0.54
N TYR A 37 1.20 8.76 -0.36
CA TYR A 37 0.76 9.23 -1.69
C TYR A 37 -0.72 9.64 -1.75
N THR A 38 -1.42 9.72 -0.60
CA THR A 38 -2.87 9.98 -0.58
C THR A 38 -3.25 11.26 -1.31
N GLU A 39 -2.49 12.34 -1.16
CA GLU A 39 -2.77 13.61 -1.84
C GLU A 39 -2.69 13.50 -3.36
N TRP A 40 -1.64 12.84 -3.87
CA TRP A 40 -1.47 12.61 -5.30
C TRP A 40 -2.61 11.75 -5.85
N ILE A 41 -2.97 10.66 -5.16
CA ILE A 41 -4.07 9.78 -5.57
C ILE A 41 -5.37 10.58 -5.68
N LEU A 42 -5.71 11.37 -4.65
CA LEU A 42 -6.93 12.17 -4.64
C LEU A 42 -6.93 13.23 -5.75
N LYS A 43 -5.79 13.88 -6.00
CA LYS A 43 -5.65 14.85 -7.08
C LYS A 43 -5.87 14.21 -8.45
N THR A 44 -5.23 13.07 -8.70
CA THR A 44 -5.39 12.32 -9.96
C THR A 44 -6.81 11.83 -10.14
N MET A 45 -7.46 11.29 -9.09
CA MET A 45 -8.86 10.85 -9.20
C MET A 45 -9.80 12.00 -9.59
N LYS A 46 -9.59 13.20 -9.02
CA LYS A 46 -10.39 14.38 -9.36
C LYS A 46 -10.18 14.82 -10.81
N SER A 47 -8.93 14.90 -11.27
CA SER A 47 -8.62 15.34 -12.63
C SER A 47 -9.09 14.37 -13.72
N MET A 48 -9.43 13.13 -13.37
CA MET A 48 -9.96 12.13 -14.31
C MET A 48 -11.49 12.09 -14.34
N ALA A 49 -12.15 12.84 -13.44
CA ALA A 49 -13.60 12.97 -13.37
C ALA A 49 -14.13 14.22 -14.08
N GLU A 50 -13.22 15.10 -14.52
CA GLU A 50 -13.45 16.29 -15.36
C GLU A 50 -13.22 15.93 -16.85
#